data_AF-A0A9W5VPJ5-F1
#
_entry.id   AF-A0A9W5VPJ5-F1
#
_cell.length_a   1.000
_cell.length_b   1.000
_cell.length_c   1.000
_cell.angle_alpha   90.00
_cell.angle_beta   90.00
_cell.angle_gamma   90.00
#
_symmetry.space_group_name_H-M   'P 1'
#
loop_
_entity.id
_entity.type
_entity.pdbx_description
1 polymer ?
#
loop_
_entity_poly.entity_id
_entity_poly.type
_entity_poly.pdbx_seq_one_letter_code
_entity_poly.pdbx_strand_id
1 'polypeptide(L)'
;MLLYFDIILQYVEHQEITCKFILSSDKSVIGKVVGREQYMIYVDTEKRNHFIPKHAIVDVIPEKKLDLKEVKEEVLAYNREQKEKKQMQRT
;
A
#
# COMPACT_ATOMS: atom_id res chain seq x y z
N MET A 1 7.52 14.78 1.22
CA MET A 1 7.22 14.04 2.47
C MET A 1 6.08 13.07 2.18
N LEU A 2 6.40 11.93 1.56
CA LEU A 2 5.46 10.87 1.11
C LEU A 2 6.03 9.45 1.33
N LEU A 3 7.30 9.34 1.79
CA LEU A 3 8.05 8.09 1.77
C LEU A 3 7.47 7.03 2.71
N TYR A 4 7.12 7.41 3.95
CA TYR A 4 6.65 6.45 4.96
C TYR A 4 5.25 5.91 4.66
N PHE A 5 4.33 6.78 4.23
CA PHE A 5 2.99 6.34 3.87
C PHE A 5 3.02 5.42 2.65
N ASP A 6 3.83 5.75 1.63
CA ASP A 6 3.99 4.90 0.46
C ASP A 6 4.65 3.56 0.79
N ILE A 7 5.57 3.51 1.76
CA ILE A 7 6.16 2.27 2.29
C ILE A 7 5.07 1.41 2.95
N ILE A 8 4.22 1.98 3.80
CA ILE A 8 3.12 1.24 4.43
C ILE A 8 2.17 0.71 3.36
N LEU A 9 1.78 1.55 2.39
CA LEU A 9 0.91 1.13 1.29
C LEU A 9 1.54 0.03 0.43
N GLN A 10 2.87 0.08 0.20
CA GLN A 10 3.60 -1.00 -0.48
C GLN A 10 3.56 -2.29 0.29
N TYR A 11 3.76 -2.21 1.59
CA TYR A 11 3.78 -3.37 2.45
C TYR A 11 2.42 -4.07 2.48
N VAL A 12 1.33 -3.32 2.72
CA VAL A 12 -0.01 -3.91 2.79
C VAL A 12 -0.49 -4.45 1.45
N GLU A 13 -0.03 -3.86 0.33
CA GLU A 13 -0.23 -4.42 -1.02
C GLU A 13 0.51 -5.75 -1.16
N HIS A 14 1.81 -5.78 -0.86
CA HIS A 14 2.64 -6.96 -1.03
C HIS A 14 2.21 -8.14 -0.15
N GLN A 15 1.82 -7.85 1.09
CA GLN A 15 1.38 -8.84 2.07
C GLN A 15 -0.13 -9.15 1.99
N GLU A 16 -0.83 -8.56 1.01
CA GLU A 16 -2.28 -8.73 0.79
C GLU A 16 -3.12 -8.50 2.06
N ILE A 17 -2.74 -7.51 2.87
CA ILE A 17 -3.37 -7.21 4.16
C ILE A 17 -4.64 -6.39 3.93
N THR A 18 -5.74 -6.85 4.51
CA THR A 18 -6.99 -6.10 4.55
C THR A 18 -6.82 -4.87 5.43
N CYS A 19 -7.19 -3.71 4.90
CA CYS A 19 -7.11 -2.43 5.59
C CYS A 19 -8.46 -1.71 5.56
N LYS A 20 -8.77 -0.99 6.64
CA LYS A 20 -9.83 0.01 6.67
C LYS A 20 -9.23 1.39 6.39
N PHE A 21 -9.61 1.96 5.26
CA PHE A 21 -9.23 3.31 4.84
C PHE A 21 -10.28 4.30 5.32
N ILE A 22 -9.88 5.23 6.19
CA ILE A 22 -10.73 6.32 6.66
C ILE A 22 -10.57 7.49 5.70
N LEU A 23 -11.67 7.93 5.09
CA LEU A 23 -11.66 9.01 4.10
C LEU A 23 -12.10 10.33 4.75
N SER A 24 -11.65 11.46 4.20
CA SER A 24 -12.00 12.81 4.65
C SER A 24 -13.48 13.19 4.53
N SER A 25 -14.31 12.32 3.93
CA SER A 25 -15.74 12.49 3.73
C SER A 25 -16.60 11.72 4.76
N ASP A 26 -16.01 11.36 5.91
CA ASP A 26 -16.60 10.48 6.94
C ASP A 26 -16.99 9.07 6.45
N LYS A 27 -16.57 8.72 5.23
CA LYS A 27 -16.72 7.38 4.65
C LYS A 27 -15.52 6.53 4.99
N SER A 28 -15.72 5.21 5.00
CA SER A 28 -14.62 4.25 5.05
C SER A 28 -14.76 3.20 3.95
N VAL A 29 -13.61 2.70 3.49
CA VAL A 29 -13.51 1.58 2.55
C VAL A 29 -12.70 0.50 3.23
N ILE A 30 -13.20 -0.74 3.22
CA ILE A 30 -12.49 -1.90 3.77
C ILE A 30 -12.14 -2.81 2.61
N GLY A 31 -10.85 -3.11 2.45
CA GLY A 31 -10.37 -3.91 1.34
C GLY A 31 -8.84 -4.05 1.30
N LYS A 32 -8.34 -4.68 0.24
CA LYS A 32 -6.91 -4.91 0.01
C LYS A 32 -6.38 -3.95 -1.04
N VAL A 33 -5.17 -3.42 -0.84
CA VAL A 33 -4.50 -2.65 -1.90
C VAL A 33 -4.02 -3.61 -2.96
N VAL A 34 -4.48 -3.44 -4.20
CA VAL A 34 -4.10 -4.29 -5.36
C VAL A 34 -3.28 -3.53 -6.39
N GLY A 35 -3.06 -2.23 -6.16
CA GLY A 35 -2.21 -1.41 -6.99
C GLY A 35 -1.99 -0.04 -6.38
N ARG A 36 -0.90 0.62 -6.78
CA ARG A 36 -0.58 1.98 -6.34
C ARG A 36 0.00 2.79 -7.48
N GLU A 37 -0.43 4.04 -7.56
CA GLU A 37 0.21 5.07 -8.37
C GLU A 37 0.76 6.17 -7.48
N GLN A 38 1.36 7.20 -8.08
CA GLN A 38 1.94 8.33 -7.36
C GLN A 38 0.92 8.99 -6.42
N TYR A 39 -0.33 9.18 -6.86
CA TYR A 39 -1.35 9.93 -6.13
C TYR A 39 -2.58 9.12 -5.74
N MET A 40 -2.67 7.86 -6.15
CA MET A 40 -3.86 7.02 -5.98
C MET A 40 -3.50 5.61 -5.55
N ILE A 41 -4.47 4.91 -4.95
CA ILE A 41 -4.43 3.48 -4.69
C ILE A 41 -5.66 2.81 -5.28
N TYR A 42 -5.51 1.55 -5.68
CA TYR A 42 -6.61 0.68 -6.08
C TYR A 42 -6.90 -0.28 -4.94
N VAL A 43 -8.11 -0.25 -4.43
CA VAL A 43 -8.55 -1.09 -3.31
C VAL A 43 -9.61 -2.06 -3.80
N ASP A 44 -9.30 -3.35 -3.75
CA ASP A 44 -10.25 -4.41 -4.01
C ASP A 44 -11.08 -4.69 -2.75
N THR A 45 -12.39 -4.77 -2.94
CA THR A 45 -13.37 -5.03 -1.89
C THR A 45 -14.28 -6.16 -2.36
N GLU A 46 -14.97 -6.83 -1.45
CA GLU A 46 -15.88 -7.94 -1.79
C GLU A 46 -16.91 -7.61 -2.90
N LYS A 47 -17.25 -6.33 -3.08
CA LYS A 47 -18.27 -5.89 -4.04
C LYS A 47 -17.69 -5.34 -5.34
N ARG A 48 -16.56 -4.63 -5.27
CA ARG A 48 -15.98 -3.90 -6.41
C ARG A 48 -14.59 -3.34 -6.09
N ASN A 49 -13.91 -2.93 -7.15
CA ASN A 49 -12.70 -2.12 -7.05
C ASN A 49 -13.01 -0.65 -6.80
N HIS A 50 -12.21 -0.02 -5.94
CA HIS A 50 -12.26 1.38 -5.59
C HIS A 50 -10.97 2.09 -5.98
N PHE A 51 -11.11 3.29 -6.53
CA PHE A 51 -9.99 4.18 -6.85
C PHE A 51 -9.98 5.28 -5.78
N ILE A 52 -8.95 5.31 -4.94
CA ILE A 52 -8.89 6.22 -3.80
C ILE A 52 -7.69 7.16 -3.96
N PRO A 53 -7.90 8.48 -4.08
CA PRO A 53 -6.82 9.45 -4.02
C PRO A 53 -6.17 9.45 -2.65
N LYS A 54 -4.83 9.43 -2.58
CA LYS A 54 -4.09 9.39 -1.31
C LYS A 54 -4.39 10.59 -0.41
N HIS A 55 -4.63 11.77 -0.99
CA HIS A 55 -4.98 12.98 -0.24
C HIS A 55 -6.35 12.91 0.43
N ALA A 56 -7.22 11.98 0.00
CA ALA A 56 -8.53 11.78 0.61
C ALA A 56 -8.47 10.80 1.79
N ILE A 57 -7.34 10.10 1.99
CA ILE A 57 -7.13 9.15 3.09
C ILE A 57 -6.64 9.92 4.30
N VAL A 58 -7.44 9.89 5.36
CA VAL A 58 -7.09 10.47 6.66
C VAL A 58 -6.29 9.47 7.49
N ASP A 59 -6.68 8.21 7.46
CA ASP A 59 -6.03 7.16 8.24
C ASP A 59 -6.17 5.78 7.56
N VAL A 60 -5.26 4.86 7.89
CA VAL A 60 -5.24 3.48 7.41
C VAL A 60 -5.08 2.54 8.58
N ILE A 61 -6.09 1.72 8.81
CA ILE A 61 -6.13 0.76 9.91
C ILE A 61 -6.00 -0.66 9.33
N PRO A 62 -4.81 -1.29 9.42
CA PRO A 62 -4.62 -2.66 8.97
C PRO A 62 -5.31 -3.65 9.94
N GLU A 63 -5.82 -4.76 9.41
CA GLU A 63 -6.43 -5.83 10.21
C GLU A 63 -5.43 -6.47 11.20
N LYS A 64 -4.14 -6.48 10.83
CA LYS A 64 -3.04 -6.96 11.67
C LYS A 64 -2.17 -5.79 12.10
N LYS A 65 -1.69 -5.86 13.34
CA LYS A 65 -0.71 -4.88 13.86
C LYS A 65 0.56 -4.96 13.03
N LEU A 66 1.04 -3.80 12.59
CA LEU A 66 2.29 -3.67 11.83
C LEU A 66 3.43 -3.25 12.75
N ASP A 67 4.57 -3.94 12.69
CA ASP A 67 5.83 -3.40 13.21
C ASP A 67 6.48 -2.51 12.14
N LEU A 68 6.51 -1.20 12.39
CA LEU A 68 7.00 -0.23 11.42
C LEU A 68 8.49 -0.39 11.08
N LYS A 69 9.29 -1.02 11.96
CA LYS A 69 10.70 -1.32 11.67
C LYS A 69 10.80 -2.46 10.66
N GLU A 70 10.09 -3.55 10.92
CA GLU A 70 10.05 -4.73 10.04
C GLU A 70 9.49 -4.36 8.67
N VAL A 71 8.37 -3.62 8.63
CA VAL A 71 7.77 -3.08 7.40
C VAL A 71 8.78 -2.36 6.52
N LYS A 72 9.60 -1.49 7.12
CA LYS A 72 10.59 -0.71 6.38
C LYS A 72 11.69 -1.60 5.81
N GLU A 73 12.18 -2.56 6.60
CA GLU A 73 13.25 -3.47 6.19
C GLU A 73 12.79 -4.38 5.05
N GLU A 74 11.61 -4.97 5.16
CA GLU A 74 11.00 -5.84 4.14
C GLU A 74 10.80 -5.08 2.82
N VAL A 75 10.22 -3.87 2.86
CA VAL A 75 10.00 -3.07 1.65
C VAL A 75 11.32 -2.67 0.98
N LEU A 76 12.36 -2.35 1.76
CA LEU A 76 13.69 -2.04 1.23
C LEU A 76 14.37 -3.26 0.63
N ALA A 77 14.22 -4.45 1.23
CA ALA A 77 14.72 -5.71 0.68
C ALA A 77 14.03 -6.03 -0.65
N TYR A 78 12.70 -6.00 -0.68
CA TYR A 78 11.91 -6.22 -1.89
C TYR A 78 12.31 -5.24 -3.01
N ASN A 79 12.43 -3.95 -2.70
CA ASN A 79 12.82 -2.94 -3.69
C ASN A 79 14.24 -3.13 -4.25
N ARG A 80 15.17 -3.71 -3.49
CA ARG A 80 16.50 -4.08 -3.98
C ARG A 80 16.43 -5.25 -4.95
N GLU A 81 15.74 -6.33 -4.58
CA GLU A 81 15.56 -7.50 -5.45
C GLU A 81 14.89 -7.15 -6.78
N GLN A 82 13.88 -6.28 -6.75
CA GLN A 82 13.18 -5.84 -7.97
C GLN A 82 14.09 -5.01 -8.89
N LYS A 83 15.03 -4.23 -8.33
CA LYS A 83 16.01 -3.48 -9.13
C LYS A 83 17.02 -4.42 -9.79
N GLU A 84 17.50 -5.41 -9.06
CA GLU A 84 18.44 -6.41 -9.57
C GLU A 84 17.81 -7.24 -10.69
N LYS A 85 16.57 -7.71 -10.51
CA LYS A 85 15.80 -8.43 -11.56
C LYS A 85 15.64 -7.58 -12.82
N LYS A 86 15.35 -6.28 -12.68
CA LYS A 86 15.23 -5.36 -13.82
C LYS A 86 16.54 -5.10 -14.54
N GLN A 87 17.68 -5.17 -13.85
CA GLN A 87 19.00 -5.02 -14.47
C GLN A 87 19.41 -6.30 -15.23
N MET A 88 19.15 -7.48 -14.64
CA MET A 88 19.42 -8.77 -15.30
C MET A 88 18.57 -8.98 -16.56
N GLN A 89 17.32 -8.51 -16.58
CA GLN A 89 16.45 -8.58 -17.77
C GLN A 89 16.83 -7.62 -18.90
N ARG A 90 17.73 -6.66 -18.64
CA ARG A 90 18.19 -5.66 -19.63
C ARG A 90 19.57 -6.00 -20.21
N THR A 91 20.20 -7.07 -19.74
CA THR A 91 21.50 -7.58 -20.21
C THR A 91 21.26 -8.80 -21.08
#